data_AF-A0A420WH92-F1
#
_entry.id   AF-A0A420WH92-F1
#
_cell.length_a   1.000
_cell.length_b   1.000
_cell.length_c   1.000
_cell.angle_alpha   90.00
_cell.angle_beta   90.00
_cell.angle_gamma   90.00
#
_symmetry.space_group_name_H-M   'P 1'
#
loop_
_entity.id
_entity.type
_entity.pdbx_description
1 polymer ?
#
loop_
_entity_poly.entity_id
_entity_poly.type
_entity_poly.pdbx_seq_one_letter_code
_entity_poly.pdbx_strand_id
1 'polypeptide(L)'
;MAKPDEPYQLVEVESYRPDSTSGLHGKVHIRPCSGQGYPENMHVECSKALSRDYPVGTRFRIKAKLTDREGGGEFLYSSYRWKYEVLR
;
A
#
# COMPACT_ATOMS: atom_id res chain seq x y z
N MET A 1 -3.53 16.05 3.93
CA MET A 1 -3.30 14.86 4.79
C MET A 1 -3.83 15.23 6.16
N ALA A 2 -4.96 14.68 6.60
CA ALA A 2 -5.62 15.16 7.81
C ALA A 2 -5.16 14.45 9.10
N LYS A 3 -4.45 13.33 9.00
CA LYS A 3 -3.82 12.62 10.14
C LYS A 3 -2.28 12.71 10.13
N PRO A 4 -1.68 13.78 10.70
CA PRO A 4 -0.23 13.89 10.85
C PRO A 4 0.33 13.02 11.99
N ASP A 5 -0.48 12.71 13.02
CA ASP A 5 -0.04 12.09 14.28
C ASP A 5 -0.04 10.56 14.29
N GLU A 6 -0.57 9.92 13.24
CA GLU A 6 -0.62 8.46 13.17
C GLU A 6 0.79 7.84 13.11
N PRO A 7 1.11 6.88 13.99
CA PRO A 7 2.43 6.29 14.04
C PRO A 7 2.69 5.49 12.77
N TYR A 8 3.92 5.63 12.26
CA TYR A 8 4.39 4.74 11.23
C TYR A 8 4.60 3.34 11.80
N GLN A 9 3.99 2.37 11.15
CA GLN A 9 4.07 0.97 11.51
C GLN A 9 4.56 0.14 10.32
N LEU A 10 5.06 -1.06 10.62
CA LEU A 10 5.40 -2.02 9.60
C LEU A 10 4.12 -2.74 9.19
N VAL A 11 3.79 -2.64 7.90
CA VAL A 11 2.62 -3.29 7.32
C VAL A 11 3.09 -4.23 6.23
N GLU A 12 2.57 -5.45 6.26
CA GLU A 12 2.74 -6.40 5.17
C GLU A 12 1.72 -6.11 4.07
N VAL A 13 2.22 -5.99 2.85
CA VAL A 13 1.43 -5.66 1.66
C VAL A 13 1.76 -6.64 0.55
N GLU A 14 0.86 -6.80 -0.39
CA GLU A 14 1.08 -7.64 -1.56
C GLU A 14 0.72 -6.92 -2.85
N SER A 15 1.43 -7.28 -3.92
CA SER A 15 1.10 -6.85 -5.27
C SER A 15 -0.03 -7.70 -5.85
N TYR A 16 -1.05 -7.06 -6.40
CA TYR A 16 -2.18 -7.75 -7.00
C TYR A 16 -2.62 -7.06 -8.30
N ARG A 17 -3.34 -7.80 -9.15
CA ARG A 17 -3.99 -7.25 -10.34
C ARG A 17 -5.47 -7.00 -10.01
N PRO A 18 -5.90 -5.75 -9.85
CA PRO A 18 -7.32 -5.47 -9.67
C PRO A 18 -8.07 -5.75 -10.97
N ASP A 19 -9.30 -6.26 -10.85
CA ASP A 19 -10.20 -6.50 -11.98
C ASP A 19 -10.72 -5.17 -12.58
N SER A 20 -10.94 -4.18 -11.72
CA SER A 20 -11.23 -2.79 -12.08
C SER A 20 -10.28 -1.85 -11.35
N THR A 21 -9.67 -0.92 -12.08
CA THR A 21 -8.69 -0.01 -11.48
C THR A 21 -9.33 1.17 -10.72
N SER A 22 -10.66 1.28 -10.69
CA SER A 22 -11.40 2.37 -10.03
C SER A 22 -10.85 3.78 -10.34
N GLY A 23 -10.33 3.99 -11.56
CA GLY A 23 -9.72 5.24 -12.00
C GLY A 23 -8.25 5.43 -11.64
N LEU A 24 -7.62 4.49 -10.94
CA LEU A 24 -6.19 4.49 -10.65
C LEU A 24 -5.40 3.99 -11.87
N HIS A 25 -4.24 4.60 -12.08
CA HIS A 25 -3.34 4.23 -13.17
C HIS A 25 -2.44 3.06 -12.77
N GLY A 26 -2.30 2.08 -13.66
CA GLY A 26 -1.39 0.94 -13.49
C GLY A 26 -2.11 -0.40 -13.44
N LYS A 27 -1.46 -1.43 -14.01
CA LYS A 27 -2.00 -2.80 -14.07
C LYS A 27 -1.85 -3.58 -12.76
N VAL A 28 -0.90 -3.17 -11.92
CA VAL A 28 -0.55 -3.84 -10.67
C VAL A 28 -0.66 -2.81 -9.55
N HIS A 29 -1.44 -3.15 -8.53
CA HIS A 29 -1.69 -2.33 -7.36
C HIS A 29 -1.15 -3.03 -6.13
N ILE A 30 -0.97 -2.27 -5.05
CA ILE A 30 -0.52 -2.79 -3.76
C ILE A 30 -1.68 -2.70 -2.77
N ARG A 31 -1.92 -3.78 -2.03
CA ARG A 31 -2.93 -3.85 -0.96
C ARG A 31 -2.33 -4.39 0.34
N PRO A 32 -2.93 -4.12 1.50
CA PRO A 32 -2.54 -4.77 2.75
C PRO A 32 -2.78 -6.28 2.67
N CYS A 33 -1.88 -7.06 3.25
CA CYS A 33 -2.11 -8.48 3.50
C CYS A 33 -3.22 -8.66 4.55
N SER A 34 -3.96 -9.76 4.45
CA SER A 34 -4.93 -10.15 5.47
C SER A 34 -4.25 -10.30 6.84
N GLY A 35 -4.94 -9.87 7.92
CA GLY A 35 -4.43 -9.94 9.30
C GLY A 35 -3.58 -8.75 9.75
N GLN A 36 -3.36 -7.73 8.90
CA GLN A 36 -2.63 -6.50 9.29
C GLN A 36 -3.50 -5.45 10.00
N GLY A 37 -4.80 -5.73 10.22
CA GLY A 37 -5.74 -4.76 10.78
C GLY A 37 -6.25 -3.71 9.80
N TYR A 38 -5.91 -3.85 8.52
CA TYR A 38 -6.39 -2.99 7.43
C TYR A 38 -7.25 -3.77 6.44
N PRO A 39 -8.24 -3.13 5.81
CA PRO A 39 -9.01 -3.73 4.74
C PRO A 39 -8.12 -4.12 3.54
N GLU A 40 -8.29 -5.30 2.98
CA GLU A 40 -7.54 -5.78 1.80
C GLU A 40 -7.89 -5.01 0.52
N ASN A 41 -8.97 -4.24 0.52
CA ASN A 41 -9.34 -3.31 -0.55
C ASN A 41 -8.85 -1.88 -0.29
N MET A 42 -8.13 -1.62 0.82
CA MET A 42 -7.58 -0.31 1.12
C MET A 42 -6.45 0.03 0.16
N HIS A 43 -6.46 1.26 -0.36
CA HIS A 43 -5.40 1.74 -1.22
C HIS A 43 -4.11 1.95 -0.43
N VAL A 44 -3.00 1.43 -0.97
CA VAL A 44 -1.66 1.65 -0.43
C VAL A 44 -0.87 2.52 -1.40
N GLU A 45 -0.58 3.75 -0.99
CA GLU A 45 0.33 4.62 -1.72
C GLU A 45 1.77 4.31 -1.29
N CYS A 46 2.55 3.72 -2.19
CA CYS A 46 3.94 3.32 -1.94
C CYS A 46 4.81 3.50 -3.18
N SER A 47 6.08 3.06 -3.10
CA SER A 47 6.99 3.12 -4.23
C SER A 47 6.49 2.28 -5.42
N LYS A 48 6.48 2.87 -6.62
CA LYS A 48 6.14 2.17 -7.87
C LYS A 48 7.08 0.99 -8.18
N ALA A 49 8.24 0.92 -7.53
CA ALA A 49 9.13 -0.23 -7.65
C ALA A 49 8.44 -1.54 -7.23
N LEU A 50 7.60 -1.53 -6.18
CA LEU A 50 6.92 -2.73 -5.69
C LEU A 50 5.95 -3.33 -6.73
N SER A 51 5.31 -2.48 -7.53
CA SER A 51 4.35 -2.92 -8.56
C SER A 51 4.97 -3.12 -9.95
N ARG A 52 6.16 -2.56 -10.21
CA ARG A 52 6.83 -2.62 -11.52
C ARG A 52 7.98 -3.63 -11.58
N ASP A 53 8.77 -3.73 -10.51
CA ASP A 53 10.06 -4.43 -10.53
C ASP A 53 9.95 -5.87 -9.99
N TYR A 54 8.78 -6.26 -9.48
CA TYR A 54 8.52 -7.59 -8.89
C TYR A 54 7.32 -8.28 -9.54
N PRO A 55 7.27 -9.63 -9.52
CA PRO A 55 6.10 -10.39 -9.94
C PRO A 55 4.85 -10.02 -9.12
N VAL A 56 3.68 -10.13 -9.75
CA VAL A 56 2.39 -10.02 -9.04
C VAL A 56 2.23 -11.17 -8.06
N GLY A 57 1.72 -10.89 -6.86
CA GLY A 57 1.63 -11.82 -5.74
C GLY A 57 2.83 -11.76 -4.81
N THR A 58 3.81 -10.91 -5.09
CA THR A 58 4.96 -10.70 -4.18
C THR A 58 4.48 -9.97 -2.93
N ARG A 59 4.92 -10.44 -1.76
CA ARG A 59 4.67 -9.80 -0.47
C ARG A 59 5.84 -8.91 -0.09
N PHE A 60 5.54 -7.80 0.57
CA PHE A 60 6.50 -6.82 1.02
C PHE A 60 6.15 -6.38 2.43
N ARG A 61 7.17 -6.11 3.25
CA ARG A 61 6.99 -5.38 4.49
C ARG A 61 7.46 -3.95 4.27
N ILE A 62 6.53 -3.00 4.40
CA ILE A 62 6.78 -1.58 4.22
C ILE A 62 6.51 -0.82 5.50
N LYS A 63 7.20 0.31 5.69
CA LYS A 63 6.82 1.27 6.72
C LYS A 63 5.71 2.16 6.15
N ALA A 64 4.52 2.12 6.73
CA ALA A 64 3.38 2.92 6.30
C ALA A 64 2.65 3.52 7.50
N LYS A 65 1.89 4.59 7.26
CA LYS A 65 0.94 5.12 8.24
C LYS A 65 -0.45 5.18 7.66
N LEU A 66 -1.46 5.05 8.52
CA LEU A 66 -2.83 5.34 8.15
C LEU A 66 -2.98 6.84 7.96
N THR A 67 -3.54 7.24 6.83
CA THR A 67 -3.82 8.64 6.53
C THR A 67 -5.14 8.71 5.77
N ASP A 68 -5.72 9.89 5.74
CA ASP A 68 -6.97 10.14 5.04
C ASP A 68 -6.78 11.28 4.03
N ARG A 69 -7.59 11.21 2.98
CA ARG A 69 -7.82 12.36 2.10
C ARG A 69 -9.01 13.11 2.67
N GLU A 70 -8.92 14.44 2.76
CA GLU A 70 -10.06 15.27 3.16
C GLU A 70 -11.28 14.94 2.27
N GLY A 71 -12.28 14.26 2.86
CA GLY A 71 -13.49 13.81 2.18
C GLY A 71 -13.35 12.58 1.25
N GLY A 72 -12.16 11.97 1.13
CA GLY A 72 -11.86 10.92 0.14
C GLY A 72 -11.56 9.53 0.70
N GLY A 73 -11.70 9.32 2.01
CA GLY A 73 -11.48 8.04 2.68
C GLY A 73 -10.03 7.81 3.17
N GLU A 74 -9.84 6.67 3.83
CA GLU A 74 -8.58 6.27 4.46
C GLU A 74 -7.70 5.45 3.50
N PHE A 75 -6.40 5.69 3.53
CA PHE A 75 -5.40 4.99 2.74
C PHE A 75 -4.10 4.85 3.54
N LEU A 76 -3.28 3.87 3.18
CA LEU A 76 -1.94 3.72 3.74
C LEU A 76 -0.95 4.53 2.92
N TYR A 77 -0.14 5.34 3.59
CA TYR A 77 0.92 6.11 2.95
C TYR A 77 2.29 5.61 3.37
N SER A 78 3.13 5.30 2.38
CA SER A 78 4.53 4.96 2.52
C SER A 78 5.37 5.80 1.58
N SER A 79 6.40 6.45 2.12
CA SER A 79 7.31 7.26 1.31
C SER A 79 8.12 6.38 0.38
N TYR A 80 8.21 6.77 -0.90
CA TYR A 80 9.00 6.06 -1.92
C TYR A 80 10.50 5.97 -1.59
N ARG A 81 11.01 6.79 -0.66
CA ARG A 81 12.41 6.79 -0.22
C ARG A 81 12.72 5.72 0.82
N TRP A 82 11.69 5.10 1.39
CA TRP A 82 11.86 4.16 2.47
C TRP A 82 12.20 2.77 1.95
N LYS A 83 13.09 2.10 2.69
CA LYS A 83 13.42 0.70 2.42
C LYS A 83 12.20 -0.17 2.69
N TYR A 84 12.04 -1.17 1.85
CA TYR A 84 11.04 -2.21 1.99
C TYR A 84 11.76 -3.56 2.00
N GLU A 85 11.18 -4.52 2.69
CA GLU A 85 11.66 -5.90 2.74
C GLU A 85 10.77 -6.76 1.85
N VAL A 86 11.36 -7.62 1.03
CA VAL A 86 10.63 -8.54 0.17
C VAL A 86 10.44 -9.85 0.94
N LEU A 87 9.19 -10.22 1.17
CA LEU A 87 8.82 -11.46 1.83
C LEU A 87 8.59 -12.52 0.74
N ARG A 88 9.43 -13.57 0.72
CA ARG A 88 9.30 -14.70 -0.20
C ARG A 88 8.47 -15.83 0.40
#